data_AF-A0A8J2V6D8-F1
#
_entry.id   AF-A0A8J2V6D8-F1
#
_cell.length_a   1.000
_cell.length_b   1.000
_cell.length_c   1.000
_cell.angle_alpha   90.00
_cell.angle_beta   90.00
_cell.angle_gamma   90.00
#
_symmetry.space_group_name_H-M   'P 1'
#
loop_
_entity.id
_entity.type
_entity.pdbx_description
1 polymer ?
#
loop_
_entity_poly.entity_id
_entity_poly.type
_entity_poly.pdbx_seq_one_letter_code
_entity_poly.pdbx_strand_id
1 'polypeptide(L)' 'MAEDTGLIIKNGNKVEVISSGMVIVFGPGQLTHNNITILKENIPLTMTNLITHVLFAGDCYDVDHRTVKVLPAVKSLL' A
#
# COMPACT_ATOMS: atom_id res chain seq x y z
N MET A 1 -11.18 0.24 1.46
CA MET A 1 -10.99 1.38 0.55
C MET A 1 -12.09 2.37 0.85
N ALA A 2 -11.74 3.63 1.11
CA ALA A 2 -12.69 4.70 1.44
C ALA A 2 -13.40 5.17 0.16
N GLU A 3 -14.60 5.72 0.34
CA GLU A 3 -15.60 6.06 -0.69
C GLU A 3 -15.07 6.87 -1.89
N ASP A 4 -13.99 7.63 -1.74
CA ASP A 4 -13.35 8.42 -2.81
C ASP A 4 -11.84 8.12 -2.94
N THR A 5 -11.50 6.84 -3.14
CA THR A 5 -10.11 6.39 -3.30
C THR A 5 -9.79 6.07 -4.76
N GLY A 6 -9.00 6.93 -5.39
CA GLY A 6 -8.38 6.65 -6.69
C GLY A 6 -6.89 6.32 -6.57
N LEU A 7 -6.42 5.44 -7.45
CA LEU A 7 -5.01 5.19 -7.69
C LEU A 7 -4.73 5.36 -9.18
N ILE A 8 -3.71 6.12 -9.55
CA ILE A 8 -3.22 6.15 -10.93
C ILE A 8 -2.04 5.20 -11.04
N ILE A 9 -2.15 4.21 -11.92
CA ILE A 9 -1.06 3.30 -12.26
C ILE A 9 -0.41 3.78 -13.56
N LYS A 10 0.85 4.18 -13.49
CA LYS A 10 1.67 4.62 -14.62
C LYS A 10 2.72 3.55 -14.92
N ASN A 11 2.94 3.27 -16.20
CA ASN A 11 3.98 2.35 -16.68
C ASN A 11 3.90 0.93 -16.07
N GLY A 12 2.73 0.52 -15.59
CA GLY A 12 2.49 -0.79 -14.99
C GLY A 12 3.00 -0.98 -13.55
N ASN A 13 3.85 -0.10 -13.03
CA ASN A 13 4.54 -0.32 -11.74
C ASN A 13 4.58 0.91 -10.82
N LYS A 14 4.23 2.11 -11.28
CA LYS A 14 4.22 3.32 -10.46
C LYS A 14 2.80 3.67 -10.08
N VAL A 15 2.52 3.65 -8.78
CA VAL A 15 1.20 3.96 -8.22
C VAL A 15 1.27 5.35 -7.60
N GLU A 16 0.39 6.25 -8.02
CA GLU A 16 0.20 7.56 -7.42
C GLU A 16 -1.16 7.62 -6.72
N VAL A 17 -1.18 8.08 -5.47
CA VAL A 17 -2.40 8.20 -4.69
C VAL A 17 -3.14 9.48 -5.05
N ILE A 18 -4.36 9.33 -5.57
CA ILE A 18 -5.31 10.42 -5.81
C ILE A 18 -6.58 10.16 -5.01
N SER A 19 -6.47 10.32 -3.70
CA SER A 19 -7.57 10.12 -2.76
C SER A 19 -7.64 11.26 -1.76
N SER A 20 -8.84 11.56 -1.29
CA SER A 20 -9.06 12.41 -0.12
C SER A 20 -8.78 11.66 1.20
N GLY A 21 -8.63 10.34 1.15
CA GLY A 21 -8.40 9.46 2.28
C GLY A 21 -7.02 8.78 2.27
N MET A 22 -6.82 7.92 3.26
CA MET A 22 -5.59 7.13 3.40
C MET A 22 -5.65 5.85 2.55
N VAL A 23 -4.54 5.54 1.91
CA VAL A 23 -4.30 4.27 1.22
C VAL A 23 -3.31 3.44 2.03
N ILE A 24 -3.64 2.18 2.29
CA ILE A 24 -2.75 1.24 2.97
C ILE A 24 -2.28 0.19 1.96
N VAL A 25 -0.97 0.11 1.75
CA VAL A 25 -0.33 -0.92 0.94
C VAL A 25 0.28 -1.96 1.85
N PHE A 26 -0.16 -3.21 1.72
CA PHE A 26 0.42 -4.36 2.41
C PHE A 26 1.46 -5.04 1.52
N GLY A 27 2.73 -4.99 1.92
CA GLY A 27 3.87 -5.55 1.18
C GLY A 27 4.33 -6.89 1.77
N PRO A 28 3.98 -8.05 1.17
CA PRO A 28 4.37 -9.36 1.69
C PRO A 28 5.83 -9.73 1.42
N GLY A 29 6.62 -8.81 0.88
CA GLY A 29 7.95 -9.06 0.35
C GLY A 29 9.00 -9.53 1.35
N GLN A 30 8.76 -9.33 2.64
CA GLN A 30 9.65 -9.73 3.72
C GLN A 30 8.97 -10.64 4.76
N LEU A 31 7.84 -11.28 4.41
CA LEU A 31 7.16 -12.17 5.34
C LEU A 31 8.10 -13.25 5.86
N THR A 32 8.14 -13.43 7.18
CA THR A 32 8.91 -14.50 7.84
C THR A 32 8.04 -15.71 8.20
N HIS A 33 6.72 -15.52 8.25
CA HIS A 33 5.73 -16.57 8.45
C HIS A 33 4.42 -16.19 7.75
N ASN A 34 3.78 -17.17 7.13
CA ASN A 34 2.42 -17.08 6.60
C ASN A 34 1.82 -18.50 6.55
N ASN A 35 0.68 -18.72 7.19
CA ASN A 35 0.02 -20.03 7.25
C ASN A 35 -1.07 -20.24 6.19
N ILE A 36 -1.19 -19.35 5.19
CA ILE A 36 -2.27 -19.39 4.18
C ILE A 36 -2.36 -20.71 3.41
N THR A 37 -1.23 -21.36 3.12
CA THR A 37 -1.20 -22.59 2.30
C THR A 37 -1.74 -23.83 3.00
N ILE A 38 -1.81 -23.80 4.33
CA ILE A 38 -2.30 -24.89 5.17
C ILE A 38 -3.59 -24.51 5.91
N LEU A 39 -4.06 -23.29 5.70
CA LEU A 39 -5.25 -22.75 6.36
C LEU A 39 -6.49 -23.45 5.81
N LYS A 40 -7.35 -23.93 6.71
CA LYS A 40 -8.73 -24.28 6.34
C LYS A 40 -9.58 -23.03 6.39
N GLU A 41 -10.71 -23.09 5.70
CA GLU A 41 -11.73 -22.04 5.74
C GLU A 41 -12.15 -21.73 7.18
N ASN A 42 -12.44 -20.46 7.47
CA ASN A 42 -12.83 -19.96 8.79
C ASN A 42 -11.77 -20.05 9.89
N ILE A 43 -10.51 -20.33 9.56
CA ILE A 43 -9.37 -20.22 10.50
C ILE A 43 -8.70 -18.85 10.31
N PRO A 44 -8.23 -18.17 11.39
CA PRO A 44 -7.51 -16.91 11.27
C PRO A 44 -6.15 -17.05 10.57
N LEU A 45 -5.85 -16.11 9.67
CA LEU A 45 -4.54 -15.95 9.03
C LEU A 45 -3.53 -15.36 10.02
N THR A 46 -2.33 -15.94 10.10
CA THR A 46 -1.18 -15.37 10.84
C THR A 46 -0.09 -15.02 9.84
N MET A 47 0.38 -13.77 9.88
CA MET A 47 1.50 -13.29 9.09
C MET A 47 2.48 -12.51 9.98
N THR A 48 3.78 -12.72 9.80
CA THR A 48 4.82 -11.99 10.56
C THR A 48 5.76 -11.26 9.61
N ASN A 49 6.26 -10.10 10.04
CA ASN A 49 7.12 -9.22 9.26
C ASN A 49 6.46 -8.69 7.96
N LEU A 50 5.17 -8.36 8.04
CA LEU A 50 4.46 -7.68 6.97
C LEU A 50 4.81 -6.19 6.98
N ILE A 51 5.37 -5.69 5.88
CA ILE A 51 5.63 -4.26 5.72
C ILE A 51 4.35 -3.57 5.30
N THR A 52 4.01 -2.48 5.98
CA THR A 52 2.85 -1.65 5.64
C THR A 52 3.29 -0.24 5.27
N HIS A 53 2.70 0.30 4.21
CA HIS A 53 2.84 1.69 3.84
C HIS A 53 1.48 2.37 3.96
N VAL A 54 1.42 3.45 4.74
CA VAL A 54 0.24 4.30 4.86
C VAL A 54 0.52 5.56 4.06
N LEU A 55 -0.25 5.78 3.01
CA LEU A 55 -0.03 6.78 1.97
C LEU A 55 -1.20 7.76 1.94
N PHE A 56 -0.90 9.01 1.59
CA PHE A 56 -1.92 10.05 1.38
C PHE A 56 -1.80 10.64 -0.03
N ALA A 57 -2.72 11.55 -0.37
CA ALA A 57 -2.75 12.25 -1.65
C ALA A 57 -1.35 12.73 -2.09
N GLY A 58 -0.93 12.31 -3.28
CA GLY A 58 0.35 12.66 -3.88
C GLY A 58 1.50 11.68 -3.60
N ASP A 59 1.42 10.84 -2.57
CA ASP A 59 2.46 9.84 -2.36
C ASP A 59 2.51 8.84 -3.51
N CYS A 60 3.73 8.43 -3.87
CA CYS A 60 3.96 7.45 -4.92
C CYS A 60 4.56 6.17 -4.36
N TYR A 61 4.00 5.03 -4.76
CA TYR A 61 4.52 3.70 -4.47
C TYR A 61 5.06 3.05 -5.76
N ASP A 62 6.32 2.58 -5.70
CA ASP A 62 6.95 1.80 -6.78
C ASP A 62 6.80 0.32 -6.46
N VAL A 63 6.05 -0.42 -7.28
CA VAL A 63 5.70 -1.82 -7.05
C VAL A 63 6.91 -2.74 -7.18
N ASP A 64 7.81 -2.46 -8.12
CA ASP A 64 8.96 -3.32 -8.40
C ASP A 64 10.00 -3.21 -7.28
N HIS A 65 10.27 -1.97 -6.84
CA HIS A 65 11.25 -1.70 -5.79
C HIS A 65 10.64 -1.76 -4.38
N ARG A 66 9.30 -1.73 -4.27
CA ARG A 66 8.54 -1.68 -3.01
C ARG A 66 8.96 -0.49 -2.13
N THR A 67 9.14 0.66 -2.77
CA THR A 67 9.58 1.90 -2.11
C THR A 67 8.52 2.99 -2.24
N VAL A 68 8.48 3.87 -1.24
CA VAL A 68 7.60 5.04 -1.23
C VAL A 68 8.40 6.30 -1.49
N LYS A 69 7.92 7.12 -2.42
CA LYS A 69 8.31 8.51 -2.54
C LYS A 69 7.23 9.37 -1.90
N VAL A 70 7.56 9.95 -0.76
CA VAL A 70 6.68 10.88 -0.05
C VAL A 70 6.72 12.24 -0.74
N LEU A 71 5.56 12.81 -1.06
CA LEU A 71 5.50 14.20 -1.49
C LEU A 71 5.44 15.10 -0.26
N PRO A 72 6.27 16.16 -0.18
CA PRO A 72 6.16 17.13 0.91
C PRO A 72 4.74 17.70 0.94
N ALA A 73 4.15 17.81 2.13
CA ALA A 73 2.78 18.30 2.37
C ALA A 73 2.52 19.77 1.93
N VAL A 74 3.44 20.38 1.18
CA VAL A 74 3.45 21.81 0.84
C VAL A 74 3.14 22.00 -0.65
N LYS A 75 1.89 21.71 -1.04
CA LYS A 75 1.29 22.25 -2.28
C LYS A 75 -0.22 22.49 -2.19
N SER A 76 -0.79 22.55 -0.98
CA SER A 76 -2.21 22.85 -0.76
C SER A 76 -2.45 24.08 0.14
N LEU A 77 -1.46 24.95 0.32
CA LEU A 77 -1.60 26.22 1.06
C LEU A 77 -1.09 27.45 0.28
N LEU A 78 -0.96 27.36 -1.04
CA LEU A 78 -0.77 28.52 -1.93
C LEU A 78 -1.69 28.40 -3.14
#